data_AF-A0A2T4NJH4-F1
#
_entry.id   AF-A0A2T4NJH4-F1
#
_cell.length_a   1.000
_cell.length_b   1.000
_cell.length_c   1.000
_cell.angle_alpha   90.00
_cell.angle_beta   90.00
_cell.angle_gamma   90.00
#
_symmetry.space_group_name_H-M   'P 1'
#
loop_
_entity.id
_entity.type
_entity.pdbx_description
1 polymer ?
#
loop_
_entity_poly.entity_id
_entity_poly.type
_entity_poly.pdbx_seq_one_letter_code
_entity_poly.pdbx_strand_id
1 'polypeptide(L)'
;MGSVDTEPVSGAGTDTDAVDRAPALVGPVEVTGDLIAEFADAIGDPHPAYRCAAAARELGHPDVIAPPTFAVRLAARAEAAVVARHPLGYDYTSAVHLSQEYRHVRPIRKGDVLMARAHLVRARRAMGGGLISVEVTIETQDGTAVTVSTAQMLSTRPAAEPAPAATEERAYGELADFIGQDSFVCLGARAALKRNTISHRHCGALGSADAAGRTLAGLGDFLESLEPGERSYASFVATFDPLPDMSERAFEDAMWRHLQDMHDRDGRHHPWSPQYASDPSSPRFAFSVGGHPFFVVGLHPGASRPSRRFTMPALVFNSHLQFNAMGRTFFKMRKKIRQRDHDLNGSMNPSLATYRSEARHYSGRMTEPDWGCPFTARPTAPETTQEPDPFTGSGP
;
A
#
# COMPACT_ATOMS: atom_id res chain seq x y z
N MET A 1 7.76 35.86 -34.99
CA MET A 1 6.65 35.88 -34.00
C MET A 1 5.67 34.78 -34.41
N GLY A 2 5.51 33.65 -33.73
CA GLY A 2 6.15 33.16 -32.51
C GLY A 2 6.41 31.65 -32.65
N SER A 3 7.50 31.20 -32.01
CA SER A 3 7.79 29.79 -31.75
C SER A 3 6.77 29.28 -30.74
N VAL A 4 6.09 28.17 -31.04
CA VAL A 4 5.41 27.38 -30.02
C VAL A 4 6.36 26.24 -29.68
N ASP A 5 7.13 26.46 -28.63
CA ASP A 5 7.99 25.45 -28.03
C ASP A 5 7.10 24.31 -27.49
N THR A 6 7.21 23.15 -28.12
CA THR A 6 6.64 21.91 -27.61
C THR A 6 7.71 21.27 -26.73
N GLU A 7 7.53 21.38 -25.41
CA GLU A 7 8.36 20.65 -24.47
C GLU A 7 8.19 19.13 -24.67
N PRO A 8 9.28 18.35 -24.60
CA PRO A 8 9.19 16.91 -24.68
C PRO A 8 8.61 16.37 -23.36
N VAL A 9 7.45 15.71 -23.45
CA VAL A 9 6.93 14.89 -22.35
C VAL A 9 7.93 13.75 -22.09
N SER A 10 8.83 13.97 -21.14
CA SER A 10 9.75 12.96 -20.65
C SER A 10 9.00 12.03 -19.70
N GLY A 11 8.84 10.78 -20.12
CA GLY A 11 8.13 9.75 -19.37
C GLY A 11 8.29 8.40 -20.06
N ALA A 12 9.53 7.93 -20.19
CA ALA A 12 9.83 6.57 -20.63
C ALA A 12 9.42 5.57 -19.52
N GLY A 13 8.12 5.33 -19.41
CA GLY A 13 7.58 4.20 -18.65
C GLY A 13 7.69 2.95 -19.50
N THR A 14 8.58 2.04 -19.09
CA THR A 14 8.91 0.77 -19.76
C THR A 14 7.68 -0.06 -20.13
N ASP A 15 7.69 -0.60 -21.36
CA ASP A 15 6.83 -1.69 -21.82
C ASP A 15 7.01 -2.86 -20.82
N THR A 16 6.02 -3.12 -19.97
CA THR A 16 6.14 -4.19 -18.97
C THR A 16 5.37 -5.41 -19.45
N ASP A 17 6.08 -6.55 -19.59
CA ASP A 17 5.47 -7.86 -19.46
C ASP A 17 5.01 -7.96 -18.00
N ALA A 18 3.81 -7.45 -17.72
CA ALA A 18 3.25 -7.37 -16.38
C ALA A 18 2.85 -8.78 -15.88
N VAL A 19 3.85 -9.58 -15.52
CA VAL A 19 3.70 -10.93 -14.96
C VAL A 19 4.02 -10.88 -13.46
N ASP A 20 3.26 -10.12 -12.67
CA ASP A 20 3.08 -10.46 -11.24
C ASP A 20 1.99 -9.63 -10.52
N ARG A 21 0.71 -9.97 -10.75
CA ARG A 21 -0.37 -9.57 -9.84
C ARG A 21 -1.27 -10.77 -9.59
N ALA A 22 -1.76 -10.90 -8.36
CA ALA A 22 -2.70 -11.95 -8.00
C ALA A 22 -3.92 -11.93 -8.96
N PRO A 23 -4.34 -13.10 -9.47
CA PRO A 23 -5.44 -13.19 -10.42
C PRO A 23 -6.74 -12.68 -9.80
N ALA A 24 -7.63 -12.12 -10.63
CA ALA A 24 -8.98 -11.82 -10.18
C ALA A 24 -9.85 -13.09 -10.29
N LEU A 25 -10.63 -13.37 -9.24
CA LEU A 25 -11.46 -14.57 -9.15
C LEU A 25 -12.95 -14.19 -9.11
N VAL A 26 -13.77 -14.90 -9.90
CA VAL A 26 -15.23 -14.77 -9.90
C VAL A 26 -15.86 -16.16 -9.83
N GLY A 27 -16.86 -16.31 -8.98
CA GLY A 27 -17.60 -17.56 -8.80
C GLY A 27 -17.54 -18.07 -7.35
N PRO A 28 -18.08 -19.27 -7.08
CA PRO A 28 -18.66 -20.20 -8.07
C PRO A 28 -19.99 -19.69 -8.64
N VAL A 29 -20.26 -20.02 -9.90
CA VAL A 29 -21.55 -19.76 -10.58
C VAL A 29 -22.10 -21.09 -11.09
N GLU A 30 -23.29 -21.46 -10.62
CA GLU A 30 -24.04 -22.59 -11.18
C GLU A 30 -24.71 -22.17 -12.50
N VAL A 31 -24.47 -22.94 -13.55
CA VAL A 31 -25.05 -22.72 -14.88
C VAL A 31 -26.39 -23.45 -14.95
N THR A 32 -27.50 -22.71 -14.93
CA THR A 32 -28.84 -23.29 -15.07
C THR A 32 -29.32 -23.24 -16.52
N GLY A 33 -30.34 -24.07 -16.83
CA GLY A 33 -30.99 -24.03 -18.15
C GLY A 33 -31.64 -22.68 -18.44
N ASP A 34 -32.24 -22.06 -17.42
CA ASP A 34 -32.87 -20.74 -17.54
C ASP A 34 -31.83 -19.65 -17.86
N LEU A 35 -30.66 -19.68 -17.23
CA LEU A 35 -29.57 -18.76 -17.54
C LEU A 35 -29.09 -18.90 -18.99
N ILE A 36 -29.01 -20.13 -19.48
CA ILE A 36 -28.64 -20.43 -20.87
C ILE A 36 -29.70 -19.90 -21.83
N ALA A 37 -30.98 -20.20 -21.58
CA ALA A 37 -32.09 -19.77 -22.42
C ALA A 37 -32.21 -18.23 -22.45
N GLU A 38 -32.14 -17.58 -21.30
CA GLU A 38 -32.14 -16.12 -21.16
C GLU A 38 -31.04 -15.47 -21.99
N PHE A 39 -29.82 -16.02 -21.94
CA PHE A 39 -28.70 -15.49 -22.71
C PHE A 39 -28.90 -15.73 -24.22
N ALA A 40 -29.37 -16.91 -24.62
CA ALA A 40 -29.67 -17.22 -26.01
C ALA A 40 -30.76 -16.29 -26.59
N ASP A 41 -31.79 -15.97 -25.80
CA ASP A 41 -32.82 -15.01 -26.17
C ASP A 41 -32.23 -13.59 -26.31
N ALA A 42 -31.37 -13.18 -25.38
CA ALA A 42 -30.74 -11.85 -25.39
C ALA A 42 -29.84 -11.61 -26.62
N ILE A 43 -29.17 -12.65 -27.12
CA ILE A 43 -28.37 -12.57 -28.35
C ILE A 43 -29.16 -12.91 -29.63
N GLY A 44 -30.43 -13.31 -29.49
CA GLY A 44 -31.30 -13.68 -30.60
C GLY A 44 -30.92 -14.98 -31.32
N ASP A 45 -30.24 -15.91 -30.65
CA ASP A 45 -29.85 -17.20 -31.25
C ASP A 45 -30.94 -18.27 -30.99
N PRO A 46 -31.66 -18.72 -32.04
CA PRO A 46 -32.80 -19.61 -31.91
C PRO A 46 -32.41 -21.09 -31.80
N HIS A 47 -31.11 -21.43 -31.82
CA HIS A 47 -30.70 -22.83 -31.90
C HIS A 47 -31.30 -23.70 -30.76
N PRO A 48 -31.94 -24.84 -31.07
CA PRO A 48 -32.77 -25.57 -30.11
C PRO A 48 -31.95 -26.23 -28.98
N ALA A 49 -30.66 -26.51 -29.19
CA ALA A 49 -29.80 -27.13 -28.17
C ALA A 49 -29.58 -26.27 -26.90
N TYR A 50 -29.95 -24.99 -26.95
CA TYR A 50 -29.88 -24.11 -25.77
C TYR A 50 -31.12 -24.21 -24.87
N ARG A 51 -32.23 -24.78 -25.37
CA ARG A 51 -33.54 -24.80 -24.69
C ARG A 51 -34.12 -26.21 -24.54
N CYS A 52 -33.73 -27.14 -25.41
CA CYS A 52 -34.27 -28.48 -25.49
C CYS A 52 -33.19 -29.55 -25.27
N ALA A 53 -33.31 -30.30 -24.17
CA ALA A 53 -32.39 -31.40 -23.85
C ALA A 53 -32.37 -32.49 -24.93
N ALA A 54 -33.51 -32.79 -25.55
CA ALA A 54 -33.58 -33.78 -26.64
C ALA A 54 -32.77 -33.34 -27.86
N ALA A 55 -32.94 -32.08 -28.29
CA ALA A 55 -32.17 -31.51 -29.40
C ALA A 55 -30.66 -31.44 -29.09
N ALA A 56 -30.28 -31.13 -27.85
CA ALA A 56 -28.87 -31.17 -27.45
C ALA A 56 -28.29 -32.60 -27.51
N ARG A 57 -29.07 -33.62 -27.12
CA ARG A 57 -28.68 -35.04 -27.20
C ARG A 57 -28.55 -35.54 -28.63
N GLU A 58 -29.40 -35.08 -29.55
CA GLU A 58 -29.25 -35.38 -30.98
C GLU A 58 -27.91 -34.90 -31.56
N LEU A 59 -27.31 -33.87 -30.94
CA LEU A 59 -25.98 -33.35 -31.28
C LEU A 59 -24.84 -33.96 -30.46
N GLY A 60 -25.13 -34.97 -29.64
CA GLY A 60 -24.14 -35.68 -28.82
C GLY A 60 -23.80 -34.99 -27.49
N HIS A 61 -24.61 -34.01 -27.04
CA HIS A 61 -24.44 -33.39 -25.74
C HIS A 61 -25.33 -34.05 -24.66
N PRO A 62 -24.89 -34.15 -23.40
CA PRO A 62 -25.67 -34.84 -22.36
C PRO A 62 -26.97 -34.10 -21.97
N ASP A 63 -26.95 -32.78 -22.02
CA ASP A 63 -28.06 -31.87 -21.74
C ASP A 63 -27.82 -30.54 -22.50
N VAL A 64 -28.68 -29.55 -22.30
CA VAL A 64 -28.58 -28.22 -22.92
C VAL A 64 -27.19 -27.60 -22.71
N ILE A 65 -26.68 -26.98 -23.78
CA ILE A 65 -25.38 -26.31 -23.82
C ILE A 65 -25.57 -24.81 -23.92
N ALA A 66 -24.59 -24.04 -23.47
CA ALA A 66 -24.61 -22.61 -23.60
C ALA A 66 -24.16 -22.15 -25.00
N PRO A 67 -24.68 -21.02 -25.52
CA PRO A 67 -24.12 -20.37 -26.70
C PRO A 67 -22.61 -20.10 -26.54
N PRO A 68 -21.80 -20.10 -27.61
CA PRO A 68 -20.34 -19.94 -27.51
C PRO A 68 -19.91 -18.69 -26.72
N THR A 69 -20.64 -17.58 -26.86
CA THR A 69 -20.32 -16.32 -26.18
C THR A 69 -20.85 -16.23 -24.74
N PHE A 70 -21.55 -17.25 -24.23
CA PHE A 70 -22.08 -17.26 -22.85
C PHE A 70 -20.99 -17.06 -21.79
N ALA A 71 -19.76 -17.50 -22.09
CA ALA A 71 -18.57 -17.28 -21.28
C ALA A 71 -18.37 -15.81 -20.85
N VAL A 72 -18.85 -14.84 -21.65
CA VAL A 72 -18.76 -13.40 -21.35
C VAL A 72 -19.38 -13.05 -19.99
N ARG A 73 -20.41 -13.78 -19.54
CA ARG A 73 -21.08 -13.52 -18.25
C ARG A 73 -20.14 -13.66 -17.06
N LEU A 74 -19.17 -14.57 -17.15
CA LEU A 74 -18.14 -14.75 -16.13
C LEU A 74 -16.88 -13.94 -16.46
N ALA A 75 -16.46 -13.97 -17.72
CA ALA A 75 -15.24 -13.29 -18.17
C ALA A 75 -15.29 -11.77 -17.91
N ALA A 76 -16.37 -11.09 -18.29
CA ALA A 76 -16.51 -9.65 -18.11
C ALA A 76 -16.44 -9.22 -16.63
N ARG A 77 -16.97 -10.04 -15.70
CA ARG A 77 -16.88 -9.78 -14.26
C ARG A 77 -15.45 -9.92 -13.74
N ALA A 78 -14.71 -10.91 -14.25
CA ALA A 78 -13.31 -11.11 -13.86
C ALA A 78 -12.40 -10.04 -14.48
N GLU A 79 -12.66 -9.65 -15.72
CA GLU A 79 -12.02 -8.54 -16.43
C GLU A 79 -12.26 -7.20 -15.70
N ALA A 80 -13.50 -6.93 -15.26
CA ALA A 80 -13.86 -5.73 -14.49
C ALA A 80 -12.94 -5.51 -13.28
N ALA A 81 -12.60 -6.59 -12.57
CA ALA A 81 -11.69 -6.55 -11.43
C ALA A 81 -10.22 -6.30 -11.81
N VAL A 82 -9.80 -6.64 -13.03
CA VAL A 82 -8.47 -6.30 -13.57
C VAL A 82 -8.42 -4.82 -13.95
N VAL A 83 -9.44 -4.33 -14.66
CA VAL A 83 -9.48 -2.95 -15.15
C VAL A 83 -9.66 -1.90 -14.04
N ALA A 84 -10.35 -2.26 -12.95
CA ALA A 84 -10.48 -1.42 -11.75
C ALA A 84 -9.14 -1.10 -11.06
N ARG A 85 -8.06 -1.81 -11.41
CA ARG A 85 -6.71 -1.56 -10.90
C ARG A 85 -5.94 -0.51 -11.70
N HIS A 86 -6.58 0.16 -12.65
CA HIS A 86 -6.01 1.19 -13.54
C HIS A 86 -4.64 0.83 -14.11
N PRO A 87 -4.50 -0.30 -14.83
CA PRO A 87 -3.22 -0.70 -15.41
C PRO A 87 -2.65 0.41 -16.30
N LEU A 88 -1.39 0.79 -16.12
CA LEU A 88 -0.73 1.92 -16.82
C LEU A 88 -1.28 3.32 -16.49
N GLY A 89 -2.15 3.46 -15.49
CA GLY A 89 -2.69 4.76 -15.06
C GLY A 89 -3.79 5.31 -15.97
N TYR A 90 -4.53 4.45 -16.67
CA TYR A 90 -5.70 4.83 -17.46
C TYR A 90 -7.00 4.36 -16.81
N ASP A 91 -8.08 5.09 -17.04
CA ASP A 91 -9.43 4.72 -16.65
C ASP A 91 -10.06 3.85 -17.74
N TYR A 92 -10.19 2.56 -17.46
CA TYR A 92 -10.74 1.59 -18.41
C TYR A 92 -12.26 1.38 -18.23
N THR A 93 -12.94 2.11 -17.34
CA THR A 93 -14.40 2.01 -17.21
C THR A 93 -15.14 2.45 -18.47
N SER A 94 -14.50 3.28 -19.30
CA SER A 94 -14.97 3.71 -20.63
C SER A 94 -14.05 3.21 -21.76
N ALA A 95 -13.30 2.14 -21.51
CA ALA A 95 -12.40 1.56 -22.51
C ALA A 95 -13.18 1.06 -23.73
N VAL A 96 -12.55 1.19 -24.90
CA VAL A 96 -13.01 0.53 -26.11
C VAL A 96 -12.53 -0.92 -26.09
N HIS A 97 -13.47 -1.85 -26.17
CA HIS A 97 -13.17 -3.27 -26.33
C HIS A 97 -12.78 -3.54 -27.79
N LEU A 98 -11.51 -3.89 -28.04
CA LEU A 98 -10.95 -4.00 -29.39
C LEU A 98 -11.12 -5.38 -30.01
N SER A 99 -10.90 -6.44 -29.23
CA SER A 99 -10.99 -7.82 -29.73
C SER A 99 -11.42 -8.77 -28.63
N GLN A 100 -12.15 -9.81 -29.02
CA GLN A 100 -12.56 -10.91 -28.16
C GLN A 100 -12.23 -12.23 -28.85
N GLU A 101 -11.52 -13.11 -28.15
CA GLU A 101 -11.28 -14.49 -28.59
C GLU A 101 -11.78 -15.47 -27.52
N TYR A 102 -12.39 -16.56 -27.96
CA TYR A 102 -12.79 -17.68 -27.10
C TYR A 102 -12.21 -18.98 -27.62
N ARG A 103 -11.50 -19.70 -26.75
CA ARG A 103 -11.06 -21.07 -26.98
C ARG A 103 -11.83 -22.00 -26.05
N HIS A 104 -12.79 -22.74 -26.60
CA HIS A 104 -13.57 -23.71 -25.85
C HIS A 104 -12.87 -25.07 -25.82
N VAL A 105 -12.53 -25.55 -24.61
CA VAL A 105 -12.06 -26.92 -24.40
C VAL A 105 -13.23 -27.90 -24.56
N ARG A 106 -14.39 -27.51 -24.04
CA ARG A 106 -15.70 -28.13 -24.26
C ARG A 106 -16.81 -27.08 -24.15
N PRO A 107 -18.04 -27.35 -24.64
CA PRO A 107 -19.18 -26.49 -24.38
C PRO A 107 -19.44 -26.35 -22.88
N ILE A 108 -19.84 -25.15 -22.44
CA ILE A 108 -20.45 -24.92 -21.13
C ILE A 108 -21.83 -25.58 -21.14
N ARG A 109 -22.17 -26.29 -20.06
CA ARG A 109 -23.37 -27.10 -19.95
C ARG A 109 -24.21 -26.67 -18.77
N LYS A 110 -25.51 -26.93 -18.84
CA LYS A 110 -26.36 -26.89 -17.64
C LYS A 110 -25.81 -27.83 -16.57
N GLY A 111 -25.79 -27.36 -15.33
CA GLY A 111 -25.22 -28.06 -14.17
C GLY A 111 -23.73 -27.83 -13.95
N ASP A 112 -23.02 -27.18 -14.87
CA ASP A 112 -21.64 -26.76 -14.60
C ASP A 112 -21.61 -25.77 -13.42
N VAL A 113 -20.65 -25.95 -12.50
CA VAL A 113 -20.34 -24.97 -11.46
C VAL A 113 -18.97 -24.38 -11.77
N LEU A 114 -18.97 -23.13 -12.25
CA LEU A 114 -17.82 -22.51 -12.88
C LEU A 114 -17.18 -21.41 -12.02
N MET A 115 -15.86 -21.35 -12.08
CA MET A 115 -15.00 -20.29 -11.59
C MET A 115 -14.33 -19.61 -12.78
N ALA A 116 -14.12 -18.30 -12.70
CA ALA A 116 -13.33 -17.55 -13.67
C ALA A 116 -12.12 -16.93 -12.99
N ARG A 117 -10.97 -17.07 -13.64
CA ARG A 117 -9.66 -16.58 -13.18
C ARG A 117 -9.04 -15.70 -14.25
N ALA A 118 -8.94 -14.40 -13.97
CA ALA A 118 -8.40 -13.42 -14.91
C ALA A 118 -6.95 -13.04 -14.60
N HIS A 119 -6.15 -12.95 -15.65
CA HIS A 119 -4.75 -12.52 -15.67
C HIS A 119 -4.56 -11.37 -16.66
N LEU A 120 -3.85 -10.32 -16.24
CA LEU A 120 -3.34 -9.31 -17.16
C LEU A 120 -2.14 -9.91 -17.89
N VAL A 121 -2.33 -10.32 -19.14
CA VAL A 121 -1.26 -10.96 -19.94
C VAL A 121 -0.34 -9.94 -20.60
N ARG A 122 -0.84 -8.74 -20.91
CA ARG A 122 -0.02 -7.67 -21.47
C ARG A 122 -0.59 -6.29 -21.14
N ALA A 123 0.28 -5.32 -20.89
CA ALA A 123 -0.11 -3.92 -20.75
C ALA A 123 0.96 -3.02 -21.40
N ARG A 124 0.57 -2.24 -22.40
CA ARG A 124 1.47 -1.31 -23.09
C ARG A 124 0.81 0.02 -23.43
N ARG A 125 1.60 1.09 -23.55
CA ARG A 125 1.11 2.34 -24.14
C ARG A 125 1.10 2.19 -25.65
N ALA A 126 -0.05 2.33 -26.28
CA ALA A 126 -0.23 2.22 -27.71
C ALA A 126 -1.46 3.01 -28.16
N MET A 127 -1.50 3.44 -29.41
CA MET A 127 -2.68 4.10 -30.01
C MET A 127 -3.16 5.33 -29.21
N GLY A 128 -2.24 6.08 -28.60
CA GLY A 128 -2.57 7.25 -27.77
C GLY A 128 -3.16 6.93 -26.40
N GLY A 129 -3.13 5.67 -25.96
CA GLY A 129 -3.71 5.24 -24.68
C GLY A 129 -2.98 4.06 -24.03
N GLY A 130 -3.59 3.50 -23.00
CA GLY A 130 -3.20 2.23 -22.40
C GLY A 130 -3.94 1.08 -23.09
N LEU A 131 -3.19 0.23 -23.79
CA LEU A 131 -3.68 -1.00 -24.40
C LEU A 131 -3.35 -2.17 -23.49
N ILE A 132 -4.38 -2.89 -23.05
CA ILE A 132 -4.23 -4.08 -22.22
C ILE A 132 -4.77 -5.32 -22.92
N SER A 133 -4.22 -6.46 -22.54
CA SER A 133 -4.71 -7.78 -22.91
C SER A 133 -4.96 -8.57 -21.63
N VAL A 134 -6.16 -9.13 -21.49
CA VAL A 134 -6.59 -9.90 -20.33
C VAL A 134 -6.98 -11.29 -20.80
N GLU A 135 -6.44 -12.31 -20.14
CA GLU A 135 -6.84 -13.69 -20.34
C GLU A 135 -7.67 -14.16 -19.14
N VAL A 136 -8.80 -14.80 -19.40
CA VAL A 136 -9.64 -15.41 -18.37
C VAL A 136 -9.78 -16.89 -18.62
N THR A 137 -9.32 -17.70 -17.68
CA THR A 137 -9.60 -19.14 -17.66
C THR A 137 -10.88 -19.39 -16.88
N ILE A 138 -11.87 -20.00 -17.54
CA ILE A 138 -13.11 -20.48 -16.94
C ILE A 138 -12.97 -21.97 -16.70
N GLU A 139 -13.06 -22.38 -15.44
CA GLU A 139 -12.78 -23.72 -14.95
C GLU A 139 -13.90 -24.26 -14.07
N THR A 140 -14.06 -25.57 -14.00
CA THR A 140 -14.92 -26.23 -13.01
C THR A 140 -14.28 -26.18 -11.61
N GLN A 141 -15.05 -26.49 -10.56
CA GLN A 141 -14.55 -26.49 -9.18
C GLN A 141 -13.34 -27.41 -8.93
N ASP A 142 -13.17 -28.46 -9.73
CA ASP A 142 -12.03 -29.37 -9.68
C ASP A 142 -10.79 -28.87 -10.44
N GLY A 143 -10.84 -27.67 -11.01
CA GLY A 143 -9.74 -27.05 -11.76
C GLY A 143 -9.67 -27.44 -13.23
N THR A 144 -10.67 -28.15 -13.77
CA THR A 144 -10.69 -28.50 -15.20
C THR A 144 -11.08 -27.29 -16.05
N ALA A 145 -10.20 -26.85 -16.95
CA ALA A 145 -10.48 -25.75 -17.87
C ALA A 145 -11.61 -26.09 -18.85
N VAL A 146 -12.58 -25.19 -18.97
CA VAL A 146 -13.75 -25.32 -19.87
C VAL A 146 -13.64 -24.36 -21.04
N THR A 147 -13.27 -23.11 -20.79
CA THR A 147 -13.13 -22.07 -21.82
C THR A 147 -12.05 -21.09 -21.41
N VAL A 148 -11.24 -20.65 -22.36
CA VAL A 148 -10.30 -19.53 -22.18
C VAL A 148 -10.78 -18.35 -23.03
N SER A 149 -10.94 -17.20 -22.40
CA SER A 149 -11.30 -15.92 -23.02
C SER A 149 -10.07 -15.04 -23.09
N THR A 150 -9.82 -14.38 -24.23
CA THR A 150 -8.81 -13.33 -24.33
C THR A 150 -9.44 -12.05 -24.87
N ALA A 151 -9.30 -10.97 -24.11
CA ALA A 151 -9.86 -9.66 -24.43
C ALA A 151 -8.74 -8.63 -24.60
N GLN A 152 -8.88 -7.73 -25.59
CA GLN A 152 -8.05 -6.53 -25.70
C GLN A 152 -8.89 -5.28 -25.48
N MET A 153 -8.38 -4.36 -24.67
CA MET A 153 -9.06 -3.12 -24.32
C MET A 153 -8.11 -1.93 -24.42
N LEU A 154 -8.60 -0.81 -24.95
CA LEU A 154 -7.86 0.44 -25.07
C LEU A 154 -8.60 1.55 -24.31
N SER A 155 -7.88 2.26 -23.44
CA SER A 155 -8.35 3.52 -22.88
C SER A 155 -7.37 4.65 -23.19
N THR A 156 -7.89 5.77 -23.70
CA THR A 156 -7.13 7.02 -23.88
C THR A 156 -7.34 8.00 -22.74
N ARG A 157 -8.23 7.68 -21.78
CA ARG A 157 -8.57 8.54 -20.65
C ARG A 157 -7.60 8.25 -19.49
N PRO A 158 -6.78 9.23 -19.05
CA PRO A 158 -5.98 9.07 -17.84
C PRO A 158 -6.91 8.75 -16.67
N ALA A 159 -6.47 7.84 -15.79
CA ALA A 159 -7.14 7.66 -14.51
C ALA A 159 -7.07 9.01 -13.77
N ALA A 160 -8.20 9.45 -13.22
CA ALA A 160 -8.18 10.61 -12.35
C ALA A 160 -7.26 10.27 -11.16
N GLU A 161 -6.31 11.16 -10.86
CA GLU A 161 -5.62 11.06 -9.58
C GLU A 161 -6.70 11.16 -8.48
N PRO A 162 -6.73 10.20 -7.54
CA PRO A 162 -7.67 10.28 -6.43
C PRO A 162 -7.45 11.59 -5.69
N ALA A 163 -8.55 12.26 -5.33
CA ALA A 163 -8.47 13.50 -4.56
C ALA A 163 -7.67 13.26 -3.26
N PRO A 164 -6.87 14.23 -2.79
CA PRO A 164 -5.98 14.04 -1.64
C PRO A 164 -6.67 13.45 -0.40
N ALA A 165 -7.90 13.87 -0.10
CA ALA A 165 -8.69 13.35 1.02
C ALA A 165 -9.06 11.86 0.84
N ALA A 166 -9.40 11.43 -0.38
CA ALA A 166 -9.71 10.04 -0.67
C ALA A 166 -8.45 9.15 -0.62
N THR A 167 -7.30 9.69 -1.03
CA THR A 167 -6.00 9.01 -0.89
C THR A 167 -5.62 8.84 0.57
N GLU A 168 -5.82 9.88 1.39
CA GLU A 168 -5.53 9.85 2.82
C GLU A 168 -6.44 8.86 3.56
N GLU A 169 -7.76 8.91 3.33
CA GLU A 169 -8.72 7.99 3.94
C GLU A 169 -8.44 6.53 3.57
N ARG A 170 -8.10 6.27 2.29
CA ARG A 170 -7.70 4.93 1.84
C ARG A 170 -6.41 4.47 2.53
N ALA A 171 -5.39 5.32 2.59
CA ALA A 171 -4.13 4.97 3.23
C ALA A 171 -4.30 4.69 4.74
N TYR A 172 -5.18 5.43 5.41
CA TYR A 172 -5.56 5.15 6.80
C TYR A 172 -6.30 3.82 6.94
N GLY A 173 -7.24 3.52 6.03
CA GLY A 173 -7.95 2.24 5.99
C GLY A 173 -7.00 1.05 5.86
N GLU A 174 -6.06 1.10 4.90
CA GLU A 174 -5.05 0.05 4.73
C GLU A 174 -4.16 -0.09 5.99
N LEU A 175 -3.79 1.02 6.64
CA LEU A 175 -3.04 1.01 7.89
C LEU A 175 -3.83 0.37 9.05
N ALA A 176 -5.10 0.72 9.20
CA ALA A 176 -5.98 0.18 10.22
C ALA A 176 -6.16 -1.34 10.04
N ASP A 177 -6.38 -1.79 8.80
CA ASP A 177 -6.47 -3.21 8.45
C ASP A 177 -5.18 -3.94 8.79
N PHE A 178 -4.02 -3.38 8.43
CA PHE A 178 -2.71 -3.95 8.74
C PHE A 178 -2.48 -4.12 10.25
N ILE A 179 -2.80 -3.09 11.05
CA ILE A 179 -2.71 -3.15 12.53
C ILE A 179 -3.72 -4.16 13.12
N GLY A 180 -4.86 -4.34 12.46
CA GLY A 180 -5.94 -5.24 12.85
C GLY A 180 -5.62 -6.73 12.68
N GLN A 181 -4.66 -7.08 11.82
CA GLN A 181 -4.29 -8.48 11.55
C GLN A 181 -3.81 -9.22 12.80
N ASP A 182 -4.16 -10.50 12.94
CA ASP A 182 -3.73 -11.33 14.07
C ASP A 182 -2.20 -11.52 14.14
N SER A 183 -1.56 -11.51 12.97
CA SER A 183 -0.11 -11.54 12.78
C SER A 183 0.59 -10.25 13.23
N PHE A 184 -0.15 -9.16 13.46
CA PHE A 184 0.45 -7.88 13.86
C PHE A 184 0.85 -7.89 15.34
N VAL A 185 2.16 -7.75 15.58
CA VAL A 185 2.76 -7.99 16.91
C VAL A 185 2.78 -6.76 17.81
N CYS A 186 2.66 -5.55 17.25
CA CYS A 186 2.84 -4.31 18.00
C CYS A 186 1.60 -3.96 18.84
N LEU A 187 1.64 -4.30 20.13
CA LEU A 187 0.57 -4.01 21.07
C LEU A 187 0.30 -2.50 21.25
N GLY A 188 1.34 -1.66 21.11
CA GLY A 188 1.21 -0.21 21.21
C GLY A 188 0.34 0.37 20.10
N ALA A 189 0.62 0.00 18.85
CA ALA A 189 -0.18 0.42 17.70
C ALA A 189 -1.61 -0.13 17.73
N ARG A 190 -1.83 -1.38 18.20
CA ARG A 190 -3.19 -1.91 18.41
C ARG A 190 -3.95 -1.12 19.48
N ALA A 191 -3.28 -0.72 20.56
CA ALA A 191 -3.88 0.12 21.59
C ALA A 191 -4.19 1.53 21.06
N ALA A 192 -3.31 2.11 20.25
CA ALA A 192 -3.51 3.40 19.62
C ALA A 192 -4.72 3.38 18.66
N LEU A 193 -4.82 2.36 17.81
CA LEU A 193 -5.96 2.18 16.90
C LEU A 193 -7.27 2.04 17.68
N LYS A 194 -7.31 1.18 18.70
CA LYS A 194 -8.50 0.97 19.53
C LYS A 194 -8.97 2.25 20.24
N ARG A 195 -8.04 3.15 20.57
CA ARG A 195 -8.32 4.40 21.30
C ARG A 195 -8.48 5.61 20.38
N ASN A 196 -8.36 5.41 19.06
CA ASN A 196 -8.37 6.48 18.07
C ASN A 196 -7.32 7.57 18.34
N THR A 197 -6.11 7.16 18.73
CA THR A 197 -4.97 8.04 19.04
C THR A 197 -3.84 7.91 18.02
N ILE A 198 -4.18 7.48 16.80
CA ILE A 198 -3.28 7.50 15.65
C ILE A 198 -3.59 8.76 14.84
N SER A 199 -2.65 9.70 14.81
CA SER A 199 -2.70 10.79 13.84
C SER A 199 -2.03 10.32 12.56
N HIS A 200 -2.69 10.50 11.43
CA HIS A 200 -2.22 10.01 10.13
C HIS A 200 -2.21 11.13 9.09
N ARG A 201 -1.23 11.07 8.20
CA ARG A 201 -1.16 11.88 6.97
C ARG A 201 -0.66 11.02 5.82
N HIS A 202 -1.22 11.24 4.63
CA HIS A 202 -0.62 10.76 3.39
C HIS A 202 0.20 11.88 2.75
N CYS A 203 1.51 11.65 2.58
CA CYS A 203 2.47 12.70 2.28
C CYS A 203 2.98 12.69 0.83
N GLY A 204 2.55 11.72 0.00
CA GLY A 204 2.97 11.57 -1.39
C GLY A 204 4.35 10.93 -1.53
N ALA A 205 5.20 11.41 -2.45
CA ALA A 205 6.49 10.78 -2.75
C ALA A 205 7.53 10.90 -1.60
N LEU A 206 7.89 9.77 -1.00
CA LEU A 206 8.90 9.69 0.07
C LEU A 206 10.26 10.25 -0.39
N GLY A 207 10.89 11.05 0.46
CA GLY A 207 12.17 11.70 0.17
C GLY A 207 12.07 12.94 -0.74
N SER A 208 10.87 13.38 -1.12
CA SER A 208 10.64 14.68 -1.76
C SER A 208 10.52 15.82 -0.74
N ALA A 209 10.83 17.03 -1.20
CA ALA A 209 10.69 18.27 -0.45
C ALA A 209 9.25 18.52 0.04
N ASP A 210 8.26 18.27 -0.82
CA ASP A 210 6.85 18.49 -0.48
C ASP A 210 6.36 17.49 0.56
N ALA A 211 6.77 16.21 0.43
CA ALA A 211 6.42 15.19 1.40
C ALA A 211 7.01 15.48 2.78
N ALA A 212 8.26 15.94 2.85
CA ALA A 212 8.88 16.32 4.12
C ALA A 212 8.15 17.51 4.78
N GLY A 213 7.77 18.52 4.00
CA GLY A 213 6.95 19.63 4.47
C GLY A 213 5.58 19.18 5.01
N ARG A 214 4.87 18.31 4.29
CA ARG A 214 3.58 17.74 4.75
C ARG A 214 3.73 16.90 6.02
N THR A 215 4.83 16.14 6.13
CA THR A 215 5.13 15.32 7.31
C THR A 215 5.38 16.21 8.53
N LEU A 216 6.17 17.28 8.38
CA LEU A 216 6.41 18.25 9.44
C LEU A 216 5.12 18.95 9.90
N ALA A 217 4.28 19.39 8.97
CA ALA A 217 2.99 20.01 9.31
C ALA A 217 2.11 19.05 10.13
N GLY A 218 1.97 17.80 9.68
CA GLY A 218 1.22 16.78 10.43
C GLY A 218 1.81 16.43 11.80
N LEU A 219 3.14 16.43 11.92
CA LEU A 219 3.81 16.26 13.21
C LEU A 219 3.61 17.47 14.14
N GLY A 220 3.55 18.68 13.59
CA GLY A 220 3.16 19.88 14.34
C GLY A 220 1.78 19.74 14.97
N ASP A 221 0.76 19.42 14.16
CA ASP A 221 -0.62 19.16 14.63
C ASP A 221 -0.64 18.06 15.71
N PHE A 222 0.14 17.00 15.51
CA PHE A 222 0.25 15.90 16.47
C PHE A 222 0.88 16.34 17.78
N LEU A 223 1.94 17.15 17.75
CA LEU A 223 2.61 17.64 18.95
C LEU A 223 1.75 18.59 19.77
N GLU A 224 0.93 19.43 19.12
CA GLU A 224 -0.03 20.31 19.82
C GLU A 224 -1.08 19.54 20.63
N SER A 225 -1.41 18.32 20.20
CA SER A 225 -2.40 17.45 20.85
C SER A 225 -1.77 16.34 21.71
N LEU A 226 -0.45 16.21 21.72
CA LEU A 226 0.25 15.13 22.41
C LEU A 226 0.38 15.43 23.91
N GLU A 227 -0.27 14.61 24.74
CA GLU A 227 -0.09 14.60 26.19
C GLU A 227 0.58 13.28 26.65
N PRO A 228 1.92 13.27 26.84
CA PRO A 228 2.61 12.07 27.31
C PRO A 228 2.17 11.70 28.73
N GLY A 229 1.74 10.45 28.92
CA GLY A 229 1.32 9.95 30.23
C GLY A 229 1.44 8.44 30.37
N GLU A 230 1.26 7.92 31.58
CA GLU A 230 1.45 6.48 31.89
C GLU A 230 0.56 5.52 31.07
N ARG A 231 -0.49 6.05 30.44
CA ARG A 231 -1.45 5.31 29.61
C ARG A 231 -1.58 5.88 28.21
N SER A 232 -0.72 6.80 27.77
CA SER A 232 -0.81 7.36 26.43
C SER A 232 -0.23 6.38 25.40
N TYR A 233 -1.01 6.12 24.34
CA TYR A 233 -0.61 5.31 23.19
C TYR A 233 -0.87 6.12 21.93
N ALA A 234 -0.21 7.27 21.83
CA ALA A 234 -0.31 8.15 20.68
C ALA A 234 0.86 7.89 19.72
N SER A 235 0.57 7.86 18.42
CA SER A 235 1.57 7.73 17.36
C SER A 235 1.16 8.61 16.20
N PHE A 236 2.14 9.22 15.53
CA PHE A 236 1.92 9.84 14.24
C PHE A 236 2.42 8.90 13.13
N VAL A 237 1.63 8.75 12.06
CA VAL A 237 1.97 7.88 10.92
C VAL A 237 1.90 8.68 9.62
N ALA A 238 3.04 8.82 8.97
CA ALA A 238 3.12 9.32 7.59
C ALA A 238 3.14 8.13 6.63
N THR A 239 2.24 8.14 5.65
CA THR A 239 2.22 7.16 4.54
C THR A 239 2.62 7.85 3.24
N PHE A 240 3.17 7.08 2.30
CA PHE A 240 3.77 7.61 1.08
C PHE A 240 3.37 6.79 -0.14
N ASP A 241 3.54 7.39 -1.32
CA ASP A 241 3.39 6.70 -2.59
C ASP A 241 4.42 5.56 -2.72
N PRO A 242 4.10 4.48 -3.46
CA PRO A 242 5.09 3.46 -3.80
C PRO A 242 6.32 4.05 -4.52
N LEU A 243 7.50 3.80 -3.97
CA LEU A 243 8.78 3.99 -4.65
C LEU A 243 8.89 3.07 -5.90
N PRO A 244 9.65 3.49 -6.93
CA PRO A 244 9.92 2.65 -8.11
C PRO A 244 10.62 1.33 -7.79
N ASP A 245 11.52 1.33 -6.80
CA ASP A 245 12.15 0.15 -6.22
C ASP A 245 11.70 -0.01 -4.76
N MET A 246 11.12 -1.17 -4.45
CA MET A 246 10.63 -1.53 -3.11
C MET A 246 11.68 -2.23 -2.23
N SER A 247 12.93 -2.34 -2.69
CA SER A 247 14.01 -2.96 -1.92
C SER A 247 14.25 -2.24 -0.57
N GLU A 248 14.74 -2.99 0.43
CA GLU A 248 15.07 -2.41 1.75
C GLU A 248 16.10 -1.28 1.65
N ARG A 249 17.03 -1.35 0.67
CA ARG A 249 18.05 -0.33 0.46
C ARG A 249 17.45 0.93 -0.15
N ALA A 250 16.64 0.81 -1.21
CA ALA A 250 15.97 1.96 -1.81
C ALA A 250 15.04 2.68 -0.80
N PHE A 251 14.32 1.93 0.03
CA PHE A 251 13.51 2.50 1.10
C PHE A 251 14.36 3.20 2.17
N GLU A 252 15.45 2.59 2.64
CA GLU A 252 16.38 3.20 3.60
C GLU A 252 16.95 4.53 3.09
N ASP A 253 17.40 4.56 1.84
CA ASP A 253 17.97 5.76 1.22
C ASP A 253 16.90 6.87 1.08
N ALA A 254 15.68 6.52 0.68
CA ALA A 254 14.57 7.47 0.58
C ALA A 254 14.14 8.01 1.96
N MET A 255 14.05 7.14 2.97
CA MET A 255 13.75 7.51 4.35
C MET A 255 14.79 8.48 4.90
N TRP A 256 16.09 8.20 4.75
CA TRP A 256 17.10 9.09 5.31
C TRP A 256 17.19 10.44 4.59
N ARG A 257 17.01 10.48 3.27
CA ARG A 257 16.85 11.76 2.55
C ARG A 257 15.65 12.55 3.08
N HIS A 258 14.54 11.87 3.36
CA HIS A 258 13.35 12.49 3.93
C HIS A 258 13.61 13.07 5.32
N LEU A 259 14.21 12.28 6.23
CA LEU A 259 14.54 12.73 7.58
C LEU A 259 15.57 13.87 7.59
N GLN A 260 16.53 13.86 6.66
CA GLN A 260 17.47 14.97 6.50
C GLN A 260 16.75 16.27 6.07
N ASP A 261 15.86 16.21 5.08
CA ASP A 261 15.11 17.39 4.63
C ASP A 261 14.17 17.92 5.72
N MET A 262 13.54 17.01 6.50
CA MET A 262 12.78 17.39 7.69
C MET A 262 13.64 18.14 8.71
N HIS A 263 14.82 17.60 9.06
CA HIS A 263 15.76 18.24 9.99
C HIS A 263 16.21 19.63 9.50
N ASP A 264 16.57 19.74 8.22
CA ASP A 264 17.06 20.98 7.63
C ASP A 264 16.01 22.11 7.63
N ARG A 265 14.71 21.76 7.70
CA ARG A 265 13.59 22.71 7.80
C ARG A 265 13.24 23.00 9.24
N ASP A 266 13.01 21.95 10.03
CA ASP A 266 12.63 22.04 11.44
C ASP A 266 13.68 22.82 12.24
N GLY A 267 14.96 22.51 12.02
CA GLY A 267 16.09 23.12 12.70
C GLY A 267 16.23 24.63 12.51
N ARG A 268 15.52 25.24 11.53
CA ARG A 268 15.48 26.71 11.35
C ARG A 268 14.59 27.40 12.38
N HIS A 269 13.66 26.66 12.97
CA HIS A 269 12.61 27.16 13.84
C HIS A 269 12.68 26.56 15.24
N HIS A 270 13.16 25.33 15.36
CA HIS A 270 13.17 24.59 16.61
C HIS A 270 14.57 24.07 16.94
N PRO A 271 15.01 24.14 18.20
CA PRO A 271 16.23 23.49 18.63
C PRO A 271 16.06 21.97 18.63
N TRP A 272 17.17 21.24 18.53
CA TRP A 272 17.16 19.79 18.81
C TRP A 272 16.75 19.53 20.27
N SER A 273 16.10 18.40 20.53
CA SER A 273 15.68 18.05 21.88
C SER A 273 16.84 18.05 22.88
N PRO A 274 16.74 18.77 24.02
CA PRO A 274 17.85 18.88 24.99
C PRO A 274 18.15 17.57 25.73
N GLN A 275 17.22 16.61 25.72
CA GLN A 275 17.35 15.34 26.44
C GLN A 275 18.10 14.27 25.63
N TYR A 276 18.17 14.41 24.31
CA TYR A 276 18.70 13.40 23.38
C TYR A 276 19.84 13.96 22.54
N ALA A 277 20.76 13.09 22.13
CA ALA A 277 21.87 13.47 21.27
C ALA A 277 21.40 13.63 19.81
N SER A 278 22.00 14.57 19.08
CA SER A 278 21.79 14.73 17.64
C SER A 278 22.70 13.87 16.78
N ASP A 279 23.79 13.36 17.34
CA ASP A 279 24.72 12.45 16.68
C ASP A 279 24.10 11.04 16.53
N PRO A 280 23.86 10.54 15.30
CA PRO A 280 23.26 9.23 15.06
C PRO A 280 24.12 8.04 15.51
N SER A 281 25.42 8.23 15.77
CA SER A 281 26.28 7.20 16.33
C SER A 281 26.11 7.04 17.85
N SER A 282 25.53 8.04 18.51
CA SER A 282 25.33 8.07 19.95
C SER A 282 24.29 7.03 20.40
N PRO A 283 24.51 6.33 21.53
CA PRO A 283 23.49 5.49 22.14
C PRO A 283 22.32 6.29 22.74
N ARG A 284 22.43 7.62 22.82
CA ARG A 284 21.35 8.54 23.23
C ARG A 284 20.71 9.28 22.05
N PHE A 285 20.97 8.84 20.82
CA PHE A 285 20.36 9.44 19.64
C PHE A 285 18.84 9.20 19.63
N ALA A 286 18.09 10.25 19.32
CA ALA A 286 16.69 10.17 18.94
C ALA A 286 16.37 11.29 17.97
N PHE A 287 15.68 11.00 16.86
CA PHE A 287 15.35 12.02 15.87
C PHE A 287 14.42 13.08 16.46
N SER A 288 14.79 14.35 16.33
CA SER A 288 14.04 15.47 16.92
C SER A 288 13.22 16.20 15.86
N VAL A 289 11.98 16.52 16.19
CA VAL A 289 11.11 17.43 15.42
C VAL A 289 10.38 18.33 16.41
N GLY A 290 10.36 19.65 16.20
CA GLY A 290 9.72 20.58 17.13
C GLY A 290 10.33 20.57 18.54
N GLY A 291 11.62 20.23 18.66
CA GLY A 291 12.30 19.99 19.95
C GLY A 291 11.89 18.69 20.68
N HIS A 292 11.06 17.85 20.04
CA HIS A 292 10.51 16.63 20.62
C HIS A 292 11.21 15.36 20.08
N PRO A 293 11.65 14.43 20.94
CA PRO A 293 12.38 13.23 20.53
C PRO A 293 11.46 12.08 20.10
N PHE A 294 11.73 11.51 18.93
CA PHE A 294 10.97 10.42 18.33
C PHE A 294 11.82 9.17 18.05
N PHE A 295 11.22 8.01 18.30
CA PHE A 295 11.63 6.74 17.73
C PHE A 295 10.88 6.51 16.41
N VAL A 296 11.61 6.50 15.29
CA VAL A 296 11.03 6.33 13.95
C VAL A 296 11.01 4.85 13.56
N VAL A 297 9.90 4.39 13.01
CA VAL A 297 9.75 3.04 12.46
C VAL A 297 9.36 3.11 11.01
N GLY A 298 10.22 2.58 10.14
CA GLY A 298 9.94 2.36 8.72
C GLY A 298 9.19 1.06 8.49
N LEU A 299 8.16 1.15 7.65
CA LEU A 299 7.35 0.05 7.11
C LEU A 299 7.34 0.16 5.58
N HIS A 300 7.46 -0.96 4.86
CA HIS A 300 7.35 -0.97 3.40
C HIS A 300 7.07 -2.38 2.84
N PRO A 301 6.53 -2.50 1.61
CA PRO A 301 6.17 -3.78 0.99
C PRO A 301 7.31 -4.79 0.85
N GLY A 302 8.53 -4.29 0.63
CA GLY A 302 9.72 -5.12 0.47
C GLY A 302 10.43 -5.49 1.77
N ALA A 303 9.85 -5.20 2.94
CA ALA A 303 10.50 -5.49 4.21
C ALA A 303 10.72 -7.00 4.39
N SER A 304 11.94 -7.36 4.79
CA SER A 304 12.30 -8.74 5.13
C SER A 304 11.49 -9.26 6.33
N ARG A 305 11.10 -8.36 7.24
CA ARG A 305 10.30 -8.69 8.42
C ARG A 305 8.80 -8.57 8.16
N PRO A 306 8.01 -9.63 8.40
CA PRO A 306 6.56 -9.59 8.23
C PRO A 306 5.89 -8.47 9.04
N SER A 307 6.36 -8.21 10.26
CA SER A 307 5.84 -7.12 11.13
C SER A 307 6.07 -5.70 10.59
N ARG A 308 6.90 -5.55 9.55
CA ARG A 308 7.17 -4.28 8.86
C ARG A 308 6.69 -4.27 7.40
N ARG A 309 6.08 -5.36 6.94
CA ARG A 309 5.63 -5.53 5.55
C ARG A 309 4.24 -4.92 5.34
N PHE A 310 4.21 -3.61 5.31
CA PHE A 310 2.99 -2.84 5.04
C PHE A 310 2.81 -2.62 3.52
N THR A 311 1.57 -2.44 3.05
CA THR A 311 1.22 -2.35 1.61
C THR A 311 1.76 -1.12 0.90
N MET A 312 2.20 -0.12 1.66
CA MET A 312 2.84 1.10 1.15
C MET A 312 3.98 1.54 2.08
N PRO A 313 4.92 2.38 1.59
CA PRO A 313 5.94 2.96 2.45
C PRO A 313 5.30 3.84 3.54
N ALA A 314 5.75 3.69 4.78
CA ALA A 314 5.28 4.49 5.91
C ALA A 314 6.37 4.72 6.95
N LEU A 315 6.29 5.87 7.62
CA LEU A 315 7.11 6.25 8.77
C LEU A 315 6.21 6.48 9.97
N VAL A 316 6.44 5.73 11.04
CA VAL A 316 5.73 5.87 12.31
C VAL A 316 6.63 6.59 13.30
N PHE A 317 6.16 7.72 13.81
CA PHE A 317 6.86 8.54 14.79
C PHE A 317 6.27 8.28 16.17
N ASN A 318 7.06 7.68 17.05
CA ASN A 318 6.65 7.39 18.42
C ASN A 318 7.43 8.26 19.40
N SER A 319 6.71 8.95 20.28
CA SER A 319 7.32 9.84 21.28
C SER A 319 8.15 9.06 22.29
N HIS A 320 9.43 9.40 22.43
CA HIS A 320 10.29 8.87 23.49
C HIS A 320 9.82 9.33 24.88
N LEU A 321 9.28 10.55 24.99
CA LEU A 321 8.74 11.05 26.26
C LEU A 321 7.53 10.23 26.74
N GLN A 322 6.68 9.77 25.81
CA GLN A 322 5.59 8.83 26.10
C GLN A 322 6.14 7.47 26.57
N PHE A 323 7.17 6.94 25.92
CA PHE A 323 7.79 5.68 26.36
C PHE A 323 8.39 5.79 27.76
N ASN A 324 9.02 6.92 28.07
CA ASN A 324 9.58 7.20 29.40
C ASN A 324 8.48 7.31 30.46
N ALA A 325 7.39 8.04 30.15
CA ALA A 325 6.25 8.21 31.05
C ALA A 325 5.55 6.89 31.40
N MET A 326 5.50 5.91 30.48
CA MET A 326 4.91 4.59 30.75
C MET A 326 5.71 3.71 31.73
N GLY A 327 7.00 4.01 31.97
CA GLY A 327 7.85 3.31 32.94
C GLY A 327 7.78 1.78 32.87
N ARG A 328 7.41 1.14 33.99
CA ARG A 328 7.33 -0.35 34.12
C ARG A 328 6.36 -1.00 33.12
N THR A 329 5.32 -0.28 32.70
CA THR A 329 4.31 -0.78 31.75
C THR A 329 4.92 -0.98 30.37
N PHE A 330 5.78 -0.06 29.93
CA PHE A 330 6.51 -0.18 28.66
C PHE A 330 7.40 -1.42 28.63
N PHE A 331 8.15 -1.70 29.71
CA PHE A 331 9.00 -2.89 29.79
C PHE A 331 8.20 -4.20 29.66
N LYS A 332 7.03 -4.28 30.32
CA LYS A 332 6.12 -5.44 30.20
C LYS A 332 5.59 -5.58 28.77
N MET A 333 5.19 -4.47 28.14
CA MET A 333 4.73 -4.45 26.77
C MET A 333 5.82 -4.91 25.80
N ARG A 334 7.04 -4.36 25.92
CA ARG A 334 8.20 -4.75 25.11
C ARG A 334 8.52 -6.23 25.23
N LYS A 335 8.46 -6.80 26.44
CA LYS A 335 8.65 -8.26 26.65
C LYS A 335 7.60 -9.07 25.90
N LYS A 336 6.32 -8.68 25.97
CA LYS A 336 5.23 -9.36 25.23
C LYS A 336 5.36 -9.23 23.72
N ILE A 337 5.74 -8.05 23.22
CA ILE A 337 5.98 -7.83 21.79
C ILE A 337 7.10 -8.76 21.30
N ARG A 338 8.23 -8.84 22.03
CA ARG A 338 9.34 -9.74 21.70
C ARG A 338 8.94 -11.21 21.67
N GLN A 339 8.12 -11.64 22.62
CA GLN A 339 7.61 -13.01 22.65
C GLN A 339 6.74 -13.30 21.42
N ARG A 340 5.76 -12.42 21.11
CA ARG A 340 4.90 -12.57 19.93
C ARG A 340 5.69 -12.54 18.62
N ASP A 341 6.70 -11.68 18.53
CA ASP A 341 7.59 -11.58 17.36
C ASP A 341 8.36 -12.90 17.16
N HIS A 342 8.91 -13.47 18.25
CA HIS A 342 9.55 -14.78 18.20
C HIS A 342 8.57 -15.88 17.79
N ASP A 343 7.37 -15.92 18.38
CA ASP A 343 6.38 -16.97 18.13
C ASP A 343 5.85 -16.94 16.69
N LEU A 344 5.71 -15.75 16.10
CA LEU A 344 5.16 -15.57 14.74
C LEU A 344 6.23 -15.55 13.64
N ASN A 345 7.44 -15.06 13.94
CA ASN A 345 8.50 -14.84 12.94
C ASN A 345 9.73 -15.73 13.16
N GLY A 346 9.67 -16.68 14.11
CA GLY A 346 10.70 -17.68 14.37
C GLY A 346 11.99 -17.16 15.02
N SER A 347 12.14 -15.85 15.20
CA SER A 347 13.29 -15.24 15.87
C SER A 347 12.94 -13.82 16.37
N MET A 348 13.62 -13.37 17.43
CA MET A 348 13.56 -11.95 17.81
C MET A 348 14.22 -11.11 16.73
N ASN A 349 13.71 -9.91 16.46
CA ASN A 349 14.39 -8.93 15.61
C ASN A 349 15.87 -8.73 16.07
N PRO A 350 16.87 -9.26 15.32
CA PRO A 350 18.27 -9.27 15.72
C PRO A 350 18.84 -7.86 15.83
N SER A 351 18.33 -6.91 15.04
CA SER A 351 18.81 -5.53 15.08
C SER A 351 18.77 -4.98 16.50
N LEU A 352 17.67 -5.18 17.24
CA LEU A 352 17.48 -4.71 18.62
C LEU A 352 18.39 -5.38 19.67
N ALA A 353 19.07 -6.46 19.31
CA ALA A 353 20.03 -7.16 20.16
C ALA A 353 21.48 -6.83 19.76
N THR A 354 21.73 -6.60 18.47
CA THR A 354 23.07 -6.41 17.90
C THR A 354 23.56 -4.97 18.01
N TYR A 355 22.69 -3.98 17.81
CA TYR A 355 23.11 -2.58 17.70
C TYR A 355 22.73 -1.74 18.92
N ARG A 356 23.64 -0.83 19.30
CA ARG A 356 23.43 0.15 20.37
C ARG A 356 22.87 1.49 19.88
N SER A 357 23.12 1.84 18.62
CA SER A 357 22.60 3.07 18.00
C SER A 357 21.18 2.85 17.50
N GLU A 358 20.29 3.73 17.91
CA GLU A 358 18.88 3.74 17.53
C GLU A 358 18.68 3.93 16.02
N ALA A 359 19.51 4.74 15.37
CA ALA A 359 19.40 5.05 13.94
C ALA A 359 19.37 3.79 13.06
N ARG A 360 20.13 2.75 13.43
CA ARG A 360 20.19 1.46 12.73
C ARG A 360 18.85 0.70 12.70
N HIS A 361 17.86 1.11 13.49
CA HIS A 361 16.56 0.45 13.59
C HIS A 361 15.45 1.10 12.77
N TYR A 362 15.67 2.33 12.29
CA TYR A 362 14.61 3.13 11.69
C TYR A 362 14.08 2.47 10.42
N SER A 363 14.93 2.18 9.43
CA SER A 363 14.51 1.56 8.16
C SER A 363 13.91 0.17 8.35
N GLY A 364 14.39 -0.57 9.35
CA GLY A 364 14.00 -1.96 9.61
C GLY A 364 14.83 -3.00 8.88
N ARG A 365 15.72 -2.55 8.00
CA ARG A 365 16.75 -3.36 7.37
C ARG A 365 17.78 -3.81 8.42
N MET A 366 18.29 -5.03 8.26
CA MET A 366 19.49 -5.43 9.01
C MET A 366 20.70 -4.74 8.39
N THR A 367 21.27 -3.78 9.12
CA THR A 367 22.46 -3.05 8.67
C THR A 367 23.73 -3.90 8.83
N GLU A 368 24.75 -3.59 8.06
CA GLU A 368 26.08 -4.19 8.12
C GLU A 368 26.87 -3.62 9.34
N PRO A 369 27.88 -4.32 9.90
CA PRO A 369 28.63 -3.81 11.06
C PRO A 369 29.26 -2.42 10.84
N ASP A 370 29.77 -2.17 9.64
CA ASP A 370 30.42 -0.93 9.20
C ASP A 370 29.44 0.15 8.71
N TRP A 371 28.13 -0.13 8.73
CA TRP A 371 27.12 0.83 8.28
C TRP A 371 27.22 2.17 9.05
N GLY A 372 27.32 3.25 8.30
CA GLY A 372 27.23 4.63 8.79
C GLY A 372 25.86 5.22 8.48
N CYS A 373 25.30 5.96 9.44
CA CYS A 373 24.07 6.69 9.20
C CYS A 373 24.32 7.84 8.20
N PRO A 374 23.58 7.93 7.08
CA PRO A 374 23.75 9.01 6.11
C PRO A 374 23.21 10.36 6.59
N PHE A 375 22.49 10.38 7.71
CA PHE A 375 21.99 11.60 8.36
C PHE A 375 23.13 12.41 8.99
N THR A 376 23.10 13.72 8.77
CA THR A 376 24.02 14.67 9.40
C THR A 376 23.21 15.77 10.09
N ALA A 377 23.29 15.79 11.43
CA ALA A 377 22.70 16.88 12.21
C ALA A 377 23.41 18.20 11.92
N ARG A 378 22.65 19.18 11.44
CA ARG A 378 23.09 20.57 11.27
C ARG A 378 22.78 21.42 12.51
N PRO A 379 23.52 22.52 12.74
CA PRO A 379 23.20 23.48 13.81
C PRO A 379 21.74 23.93 13.70
N THR A 380 21.03 23.89 14.82
CA THR A 380 19.63 24.34 14.93
C THR A 380 19.57 25.77 15.48
N ALA A 381 18.41 26.42 15.37
CA ALA A 381 18.17 27.72 16.00
C ALA A 381 18.57 27.69 17.48
N PRO A 382 19.25 28.75 17.99
CA PRO A 382 19.57 28.85 19.41
C PRO A 382 18.29 28.94 20.24
N GLU A 383 18.30 28.38 21.46
CA GLU A 383 17.21 28.58 22.41
C GLU A 383 16.98 30.08 22.57
N THR A 384 15.77 30.57 22.29
CA THR A 384 15.34 31.86 22.83
C THR A 384 15.26 31.70 24.34
N THR A 385 16.36 32.02 25.03
CA THR A 385 16.33 32.31 26.46
C THR A 385 15.29 33.40 26.65
N GLN A 386 14.14 33.00 27.20
CA GLN A 386 13.18 33.92 27.76
C GLN A 386 13.96 34.72 28.82
N GLU A 387 14.16 36.01 28.59
CA GLU A 387 14.82 36.89 29.56
C GLU A 387 14.16 36.69 30.93
N PRO A 388 14.94 36.62 32.02
CA PRO A 388 14.37 36.53 33.34
C PRO A 388 13.43 37.71 33.55
N ASP A 389 12.21 37.40 33.98
CA ASP A 389 11.17 38.37 34.29
C ASP A 389 11.77 39.54 35.12
N PRO A 390 11.72 40.79 34.63
CA PRO A 390 12.28 41.94 35.34
C PRO A 390 11.56 42.26 36.66
N PHE A 391 10.53 41.49 37.05
CA PHE A 391 9.77 41.67 38.28
C PHE A 391 10.00 40.61 39.37
N THR A 392 11.20 40.04 39.48
CA THR A 392 11.60 39.33 40.71
C THR A 392 12.71 40.07 41.45
N GLY A 393 12.33 41.19 42.05
CA GLY A 393 13.17 41.92 43.00
C GLY A 393 12.35 42.73 44.00
N SER A 394 12.56 42.43 45.29
CA SER A 394 12.07 43.09 46.51
C SER A 394 10.74 42.51 47.05
N GLY A 395 10.69 41.86 48.22
CA GLY A 395 11.63 41.83 49.34
C GLY A 395 11.19 40.82 50.42
N PRO A 396 11.66 40.99 51.68
CA PRO A 396 11.65 39.98 52.75
C PRO A 396 10.28 39.64 53.34
#